data_AF-A0A7G6YMJ2-F1
#
_entry.id   AF-A0A7G6YMJ2-F1
#
_cell.length_a   1.000
_cell.length_b   1.000
_cell.length_c   1.000
_cell.angle_alpha   90.00
_cell.angle_beta   90.00
_cell.angle_gamma   90.00
#
_symmetry.space_group_name_H-M   'P 1'
#
loop_
_entity.id
_entity.type
_entity.pdbx_description
1 polymer ?
#
loop_
_entity_poly.entity_id
_entity_poly.type
_entity_poly.pdbx_seq_one_letter_code
_entity_poly.pdbx_strand_id
1 'polypeptide(L)'
;MNFPKTASDVKHEILLSSDKSKEFGDLRIRQLIHILSEVEPEVIVEGVVQIFENGGRTDRYSQEQEFAGKILETINPKSCKDLKEVLLRVLKNWDKSVEQLPFWLRDNYGIGKLEETFAKLDLNEIEAGKLNTIRWWLHMNKTSA
;
A
#
# COMPACT_ATOMS: atom_id res chain seq x y z
N MET A 1 -17.22 15.22 -2.77
CA MET A 1 -16.29 14.14 -3.17
C MET A 1 -17.07 13.24 -4.10
N ASN A 2 -16.49 12.80 -5.21
CA ASN A 2 -17.20 11.92 -6.14
C ASN A 2 -17.06 10.46 -5.68
N PHE A 3 -18.05 9.61 -6.01
CA PHE A 3 -17.96 8.18 -5.72
C PHE A 3 -16.99 7.52 -6.71
N PRO A 4 -15.83 7.00 -6.25
CA PRO A 4 -14.85 6.40 -7.16
C PRO A 4 -15.43 5.15 -7.83
N LYS A 5 -15.27 5.04 -9.15
CA LYS A 5 -15.73 3.87 -9.92
C LYS A 5 -14.57 3.08 -10.53
N THR A 6 -13.41 3.73 -10.65
CA THR A 6 -12.21 3.16 -11.26
C THR A 6 -11.01 3.32 -10.33
N ALA A 7 -9.96 2.53 -10.56
CA ALA A 7 -8.71 2.64 -9.81
C ALA A 7 -8.08 4.04 -9.95
N SER A 8 -8.24 4.66 -11.13
CA SER A 8 -7.78 6.02 -11.39
C SER A 8 -8.54 7.05 -10.56
N ASP A 9 -9.85 6.85 -10.33
CA ASP A 9 -10.63 7.72 -9.45
C ASP A 9 -10.16 7.60 -7.99
N VAL A 10 -9.92 6.36 -7.52
CA VAL A 10 -9.41 6.10 -6.15
C VAL A 10 -8.06 6.79 -5.98
N LYS A 11 -7.13 6.56 -6.91
CA LYS A 11 -5.82 7.22 -6.93
C LYS A 11 -5.99 8.74 -6.89
N HIS A 12 -6.80 9.30 -7.78
CA HIS A 12 -7.02 10.74 -7.85
C HIS A 12 -7.55 11.32 -6.54
N GLU A 13 -8.50 10.65 -5.89
CA GLU A 13 -9.06 11.11 -4.63
C GLU A 13 -8.06 11.00 -3.46
N ILE A 14 -7.16 10.00 -3.45
CA ILE A 14 -6.05 9.94 -2.48
C ILE A 14 -5.09 11.11 -2.68
N LEU A 15 -4.68 11.37 -3.92
CA LEU A 15 -3.80 12.48 -4.29
C LEU A 15 -4.42 13.82 -3.88
N LEU A 16 -5.69 14.03 -4.21
CA LEU A 16 -6.43 15.25 -3.85
C LEU A 16 -6.61 15.39 -2.34
N SER A 17 -6.74 14.27 -1.61
CA SER A 17 -6.77 14.28 -0.15
C SER A 17 -5.44 14.73 0.43
N SER A 18 -4.33 14.21 -0.09
CA SER A 18 -2.98 14.62 0.30
C SER A 18 -2.75 16.11 0.02
N ASP A 19 -3.08 16.59 -1.19
CA ASP A 19 -2.89 17.99 -1.59
C ASP A 19 -3.65 18.97 -0.68
N LYS A 20 -4.81 18.54 -0.17
CA LYS A 20 -5.70 19.33 0.68
C LYS A 20 -5.49 19.12 2.19
N SER A 21 -4.52 18.29 2.58
CA SER A 21 -4.26 17.94 3.98
C SER A 21 -3.89 19.15 4.84
N LYS A 22 -3.21 20.16 4.29
CA LYS A 22 -2.87 21.39 5.04
C LYS A 22 -4.10 22.22 5.43
N GLU A 23 -5.16 22.16 4.63
CA GLU A 23 -6.38 22.95 4.83
C GLU A 23 -7.42 22.18 5.66
N PHE A 24 -7.55 20.87 5.43
CA PHE A 24 -8.62 20.05 6.03
C PHE A 24 -8.11 18.93 6.94
N GLY A 25 -6.80 18.81 7.13
CA GLY A 25 -6.18 17.69 7.84
C GLY A 25 -6.63 16.34 7.27
N ASP A 26 -6.93 15.41 8.18
CA ASP A 26 -7.38 14.06 7.86
C ASP A 26 -8.89 13.95 7.61
N LEU A 27 -9.65 15.06 7.56
CA LEU A 27 -11.09 15.00 7.34
C LEU A 27 -11.43 14.37 5.98
N ARG A 28 -10.71 14.79 4.94
CA ARG A 28 -10.98 14.36 3.57
C ARG A 28 -10.69 12.87 3.38
N ILE A 29 -9.57 12.37 3.90
CA ILE A 29 -9.23 10.94 3.80
C ILE A 29 -10.21 10.07 4.57
N ARG A 30 -10.70 10.52 5.74
CA ARG A 30 -11.74 9.79 6.49
C ARG A 30 -13.06 9.69 5.71
N GLN A 31 -13.47 10.76 5.05
CA GLN A 31 -14.64 10.74 4.17
C GLN A 31 -14.44 9.80 2.98
N LEU A 32 -13.24 9.82 2.38
CA LEU A 32 -12.91 8.92 1.29
C LEU A 32 -12.98 7.46 1.73
N ILE A 33 -12.39 7.10 2.88
CA ILE A 33 -12.44 5.75 3.45
C ILE A 33 -13.89 5.28 3.63
N HIS A 34 -14.77 6.15 4.15
CA HIS A 34 -16.18 5.81 4.29
C HIS A 34 -16.84 5.50 2.93
N ILE A 35 -16.57 6.32 1.91
CA ILE A 35 -17.10 6.09 0.55
C ILE A 35 -16.53 4.80 -0.07
N LEU A 36 -15.23 4.54 0.11
CA LEU A 36 -14.54 3.38 -0.43
C LEU A 36 -15.04 2.06 0.15
N SER A 37 -15.67 2.05 1.33
CA SER A 37 -16.25 0.83 1.90
C SER A 37 -17.34 0.20 1.03
N GLU A 38 -17.94 0.98 0.12
CA GLU A 38 -18.97 0.55 -0.83
C GLU A 38 -18.39 0.32 -2.25
N VAL A 39 -17.08 0.49 -2.45
CA VAL A 39 -16.39 0.30 -3.73
C VAL A 39 -15.86 -1.13 -3.83
N GLU A 40 -15.80 -1.68 -5.05
CA GLU A 40 -15.24 -3.01 -5.27
C GLU A 40 -13.79 -3.11 -4.73
N PRO A 41 -13.44 -4.14 -3.92
CA PRO A 41 -12.13 -4.27 -3.32
C PRO A 41 -10.96 -4.19 -4.31
N GLU A 42 -11.07 -4.83 -5.48
CA GLU A 42 -10.01 -4.80 -6.51
C GLU A 42 -9.75 -3.40 -7.08
N VAL A 43 -10.81 -2.59 -7.20
CA VAL A 43 -10.69 -1.19 -7.64
C VAL A 43 -9.92 -0.38 -6.61
N ILE A 44 -10.19 -0.61 -5.32
CA ILE A 44 -9.47 0.03 -4.21
C ILE A 44 -8.00 -0.40 -4.21
N VAL A 45 -7.75 -1.72 -4.27
CA VAL A 45 -6.40 -2.30 -4.27
C VAL A 45 -5.58 -1.74 -5.42
N GLU A 46 -6.12 -1.74 -6.65
CA GLU A 46 -5.39 -1.23 -7.81
C GLU A 46 -5.10 0.28 -7.66
N GLY A 47 -6.05 1.08 -7.20
CA GLY A 47 -5.84 2.51 -6.97
C GLY A 47 -4.77 2.79 -5.91
N VAL A 48 -4.76 2.02 -4.83
CA VAL A 48 -3.76 2.09 -3.76
C VAL A 48 -2.38 1.63 -4.23
N VAL A 49 -2.30 0.51 -4.95
CA VAL A 49 -1.03 0.01 -5.52
C VAL A 49 -0.42 1.06 -6.45
N GLN A 50 -1.23 1.75 -7.25
CA GLN A 50 -0.74 2.85 -8.10
C GLN A 50 -0.15 4.02 -7.32
N ILE A 51 -0.55 4.26 -6.06
CA ILE A 51 0.08 5.29 -5.21
C ILE A 51 1.49 4.85 -4.82
N PHE A 52 1.63 3.60 -4.37
CA PHE A 52 2.95 3.06 -4.01
C PHE A 52 3.88 2.91 -5.22
N GLU A 53 3.34 2.49 -6.37
CA GLU A 53 4.08 2.27 -7.61
C GLU A 53 4.65 3.57 -8.20
N ASN A 54 3.91 4.67 -8.18
CA ASN A 54 4.36 5.93 -8.78
C ASN A 54 5.29 6.72 -7.85
N GLY A 55 5.43 6.30 -6.59
CA GLY A 55 6.16 7.04 -5.57
C GLY A 55 5.44 8.32 -5.14
N GLY A 56 6.03 9.02 -4.16
CA GLY A 56 5.56 10.36 -3.80
C GLY A 56 5.99 11.37 -4.86
N ARG A 57 5.15 12.40 -5.08
CA ARG A 57 5.52 13.54 -5.96
C ARG A 57 6.74 14.34 -5.45
N THR A 58 7.26 14.05 -4.25
CA THR A 58 8.41 14.72 -3.61
C THR A 58 9.32 13.73 -2.87
N ASP A 59 10.62 14.05 -2.80
CA ASP A 59 11.71 13.20 -2.27
C ASP A 59 11.68 12.91 -0.74
N ARG A 60 10.59 13.18 -0.05
CA ARG A 60 10.41 12.87 1.39
C ARG A 60 9.01 12.36 1.67
N TYR A 61 8.90 11.61 2.76
CA TYR A 61 7.70 11.04 3.38
C TYR A 61 6.40 11.40 2.65
N SER A 62 5.92 10.46 1.84
CA SER A 62 4.77 10.73 1.00
C SER A 62 3.49 10.62 1.83
N GLN A 63 2.89 11.77 2.14
CA GLN A 63 1.55 11.86 2.71
C GLN A 63 0.52 11.03 1.91
N GLU A 64 0.74 10.91 0.59
CA GLU A 64 -0.09 10.09 -0.30
C GLU A 64 0.02 8.61 0.05
N GLN A 65 1.24 8.12 0.32
CA GLN A 65 1.45 6.74 0.77
C GLN A 65 0.94 6.51 2.19
N GLU A 66 1.04 7.49 3.10
CA GLU A 66 0.41 7.39 4.42
C GLU A 66 -1.11 7.24 4.30
N PHE A 67 -1.75 8.04 3.45
CA PHE A 67 -3.19 7.94 3.21
C PHE A 67 -3.59 6.64 2.53
N ALA A 68 -2.79 6.16 1.59
CA ALA A 68 -2.96 4.82 1.02
C ALA A 68 -2.81 3.73 2.09
N GLY A 69 -1.86 3.87 3.01
CA GLY A 69 -1.69 2.98 4.17
C GLY A 69 -2.92 2.96 5.08
N LYS A 70 -3.46 4.14 5.44
CA LYS A 70 -4.70 4.28 6.22
C LYS A 70 -5.89 3.56 5.56
N ILE A 71 -6.00 3.63 4.23
CA ILE A 71 -7.02 2.91 3.47
C ILE A 71 -6.83 1.39 3.60
N LEU A 72 -5.61 0.87 3.42
CA LEU A 72 -5.32 -0.56 3.56
C LEU A 72 -5.62 -1.07 4.97
N GLU A 73 -5.22 -0.32 5.99
CA GLU A 73 -5.45 -0.69 7.39
C GLU A 73 -6.94 -0.69 7.75
N THR A 74 -7.68 0.34 7.34
CA THR A 74 -9.08 0.53 7.76
C THR A 74 -10.04 -0.39 6.99
N ILE A 75 -9.86 -0.51 5.67
CA ILE A 75 -10.78 -1.28 4.82
C ILE A 75 -10.31 -2.72 4.66
N ASN A 76 -8.99 -2.96 4.70
CA ASN A 76 -8.37 -4.25 4.41
C ASN A 76 -8.96 -4.93 3.15
N PRO A 77 -8.97 -4.23 2.00
CA PRO A 77 -9.65 -4.72 0.81
C PRO A 77 -9.00 -6.02 0.34
N LYS A 78 -9.83 -7.04 0.06
CA LYS A 78 -9.35 -8.34 -0.42
C LYS A 78 -8.85 -8.25 -1.85
N SER A 79 -7.77 -8.97 -2.13
CA SER A 79 -7.11 -8.98 -3.43
C SER A 79 -6.91 -10.41 -3.94
N CYS A 80 -7.25 -10.60 -5.21
CA CYS A 80 -6.97 -11.78 -6.03
C CYS A 80 -5.77 -11.56 -6.97
N LYS A 81 -5.17 -10.36 -6.96
CA LYS A 81 -3.97 -10.04 -7.76
C LYS A 81 -2.81 -10.97 -7.41
N ASP A 82 -1.90 -11.16 -8.37
CA ASP A 82 -0.69 -11.91 -8.10
C ASP A 82 0.24 -11.16 -7.14
N LEU A 83 0.70 -11.86 -6.10
CA LEU A 83 1.53 -11.27 -5.05
C LEU A 83 2.88 -10.80 -5.59
N LYS A 84 3.48 -11.54 -6.53
CA LYS A 84 4.76 -11.18 -7.14
C LYS A 84 4.61 -9.89 -7.95
N GLU A 85 3.54 -9.77 -8.72
CA GLU A 85 3.22 -8.55 -9.47
C GLU A 85 3.04 -7.33 -8.55
N VAL A 86 2.27 -7.48 -7.47
CA VAL A 86 2.07 -6.39 -6.50
C VAL A 86 3.41 -5.98 -5.88
N LEU A 87 4.23 -6.93 -5.43
CA LEU A 87 5.53 -6.64 -4.81
C LEU A 87 6.48 -5.91 -5.77
N LEU A 88 6.59 -6.36 -7.02
CA LEU A 88 7.46 -5.74 -8.02
C LEU A 88 7.05 -4.29 -8.32
N ARG A 89 5.75 -3.99 -8.30
CA ARG A 89 5.23 -2.63 -8.51
C ARG A 89 5.53 -1.72 -7.33
N VAL A 90 5.32 -2.19 -6.10
CA VAL A 90 5.41 -1.33 -4.91
C VAL A 90 6.82 -1.20 -4.35
N LEU A 91 7.67 -2.24 -4.42
CA LEU A 91 8.98 -2.24 -3.78
C LEU A 91 9.89 -1.12 -4.30
N LYS A 92 9.80 -0.78 -5.58
CA LYS A 92 10.62 0.30 -6.16
C LYS A 92 10.47 1.62 -5.40
N ASN A 93 9.24 1.97 -5.02
CA ASN A 93 8.89 3.32 -4.57
C ASN A 93 8.20 3.40 -3.19
N TRP A 94 7.88 2.26 -2.57
CA TRP A 94 7.32 2.20 -1.22
C TRP A 94 8.23 2.86 -0.19
N ASP A 95 7.64 3.71 0.66
CA ASP A 95 8.25 4.31 1.82
C ASP A 95 8.19 3.33 3.00
N LYS A 96 9.37 2.99 3.53
CA LYS A 96 9.56 2.03 4.62
C LYS A 96 8.83 2.42 5.93
N SER A 97 8.46 3.69 6.06
CA SER A 97 7.72 4.23 7.19
C SER A 97 6.23 3.88 7.15
N VAL A 98 5.71 3.45 6.00
CA VAL A 98 4.29 3.05 5.82
C VAL A 98 4.16 1.54 6.08
N GLU A 99 4.04 1.19 7.36
CA GLU A 99 3.96 -0.19 7.86
C GLU A 99 2.65 -0.92 7.50
N GLN A 100 1.60 -0.18 7.13
CA GLN A 100 0.28 -0.74 6.80
C GLN A 100 0.35 -1.66 5.58
N LEU A 101 1.24 -1.38 4.61
CA LEU A 101 1.43 -2.24 3.44
C LEU A 101 1.91 -3.65 3.82
N PRO A 102 3.01 -3.84 4.60
CA PRO A 102 3.38 -5.13 5.16
C PRO A 102 2.22 -5.90 5.81
N PHE A 103 1.47 -5.25 6.71
CA PHE A 103 0.38 -5.93 7.43
C PHE A 103 -0.77 -6.32 6.51
N TRP A 104 -1.14 -5.46 5.56
CA TRP A 104 -2.13 -5.80 4.54
C TRP A 104 -1.69 -6.98 3.67
N LEU A 105 -0.41 -7.03 3.26
CA LEU A 105 0.15 -8.18 2.52
C LEU A 105 0.01 -9.48 3.32
N ARG A 106 0.34 -9.47 4.61
CA ARG A 106 0.17 -10.62 5.50
C ARG A 106 -1.28 -11.07 5.56
N ASP A 107 -2.21 -10.14 5.75
CA ASP A 107 -3.63 -10.45 5.96
C ASP A 107 -4.36 -10.89 4.69
N ASN A 108 -3.79 -10.62 3.51
CA ASN A 108 -4.37 -10.99 2.23
C ASN A 108 -3.75 -12.24 1.61
N TYR A 109 -2.44 -12.42 1.77
CA TYR A 109 -1.70 -13.49 1.09
C TYR A 109 -1.19 -14.56 2.06
N GLY A 110 -1.09 -14.26 3.35
CA GLY A 110 -0.54 -15.14 4.36
C GLY A 110 1.00 -15.17 4.37
N ILE A 111 1.57 -15.44 5.54
CA ILE A 111 3.03 -15.45 5.78
C ILE A 111 3.74 -16.48 4.89
N GLY A 112 3.22 -17.71 4.78
CA GLY A 112 3.87 -18.76 3.98
C GLY A 112 4.01 -18.39 2.50
N LYS A 113 2.95 -17.85 1.89
CA LYS A 113 2.99 -17.40 0.49
C LYS A 113 3.94 -16.22 0.29
N LEU A 114 4.02 -15.32 1.28
CA LEU A 114 4.98 -14.22 1.27
C LEU A 114 6.42 -14.75 1.29
N GLU A 115 6.76 -15.68 2.19
CA GLU A 115 8.11 -16.28 2.25
C GLU A 115 8.51 -16.93 0.92
N GLU A 116 7.62 -17.76 0.37
CA GLU A 116 7.86 -18.44 -0.90
C GLU A 116 8.07 -17.45 -2.05
N THR A 117 7.29 -16.36 -2.07
CA THR A 117 7.39 -15.35 -3.13
C THR A 117 8.66 -14.52 -2.96
N PHE A 118 8.99 -14.13 -1.72
CA PHE A 118 10.19 -13.37 -1.39
C PHE A 118 11.47 -14.09 -1.82
N ALA A 119 11.51 -15.42 -1.71
CA ALA A 119 12.65 -16.22 -2.14
C ALA A 119 12.83 -16.31 -3.67
N LYS A 120 11.78 -16.00 -4.45
CA LYS A 120 11.75 -16.10 -5.92
C LYS A 120 11.89 -14.73 -6.63
N LEU A 121 11.98 -13.64 -5.87
CA LEU A 121 12.15 -12.30 -6.42
C LEU A 121 13.63 -12.06 -6.74
N ASP A 122 13.87 -11.55 -7.95
CA ASP A 122 15.16 -11.00 -8.35
C ASP A 122 15.09 -9.48 -8.15
N LEU A 123 15.82 -8.97 -7.15
CA LEU A 123 15.70 -7.59 -6.67
C LEU A 123 17.06 -6.90 -6.68
N ASN A 124 17.07 -5.60 -6.96
CA ASN A 124 18.26 -4.79 -6.73
C ASN A 124 18.48 -4.53 -5.22
N GLU A 125 19.63 -3.94 -4.87
CA GLU A 125 20.01 -3.68 -3.47
C GLU A 125 18.98 -2.83 -2.71
N ILE A 126 18.39 -1.83 -3.37
CA ILE A 126 17.40 -0.93 -2.76
C ILE A 126 16.11 -1.70 -2.44
N GLU A 127 15.61 -2.47 -3.41
CA GLU A 127 14.41 -3.29 -3.27
C GLU A 127 14.60 -4.40 -2.24
N ALA A 128 15.75 -5.07 -2.25
CA ALA A 128 16.12 -6.07 -1.25
C ALA A 128 16.14 -5.45 0.16
N GLY A 129 16.69 -4.25 0.31
CA GLY A 129 16.67 -3.49 1.56
C GLY A 129 15.26 -3.15 2.05
N LYS A 130 14.29 -2.95 1.15
CA LYS A 130 12.88 -2.75 1.50
C LYS A 130 12.19 -4.06 1.85
N LEU A 131 12.46 -5.13 1.11
CA LEU A 131 11.96 -6.46 1.43
C LEU A 131 12.39 -6.91 2.83
N ASN A 132 13.64 -6.62 3.22
CA ASN A 132 14.13 -6.89 4.58
C ASN A 132 13.36 -6.08 5.65
N THR A 133 12.97 -4.85 5.35
CA THR A 133 12.11 -4.06 6.23
C THR A 133 10.72 -4.68 6.37
N ILE A 134 10.12 -5.18 5.28
CA ILE A 134 8.85 -5.93 5.34
C ILE A 134 9.01 -7.17 6.23
N ARG A 135 10.09 -7.96 6.05
CA ARG A 135 10.36 -9.13 6.89
C ARG A 135 10.49 -8.77 8.37
N TRP A 136 11.13 -7.65 8.68
CA TRP A 136 11.25 -7.16 10.05
C TRP A 136 9.90 -6.78 10.66
N TRP A 137 9.07 -6.00 9.94
CA TRP A 137 7.72 -5.63 10.37
C TRP A 137 6.82 -6.85 10.61
N LEU A 138 6.97 -7.89 9.79
CA LEU A 138 6.19 -9.11 9.88
C LEU A 138 6.79 -10.16 10.84
N HIS A 139 7.87 -9.83 11.55
CA HIS A 139 8.59 -10.75 12.43
C HIS A 139 9.00 -12.07 11.75
N MET A 140 9.32 -12.01 10.46
CA MET A 140 9.73 -13.17 9.64
C MET A 140 11.23 -13.47 9.74
N ASN A 141 11.96 -12.67 10.52
CA ASN A 141 13.36 -12.95 10.79
C ASN A 141 13.41 -14.16 11.71
N LYS A 142 13.85 -15.30 11.17
CA LYS A 142 14.09 -16.53 11.92
C LYS A 142 14.69 -16.18 13.28
N THR A 143 13.96 -16.49 14.34
CA THR A 143 14.57 -16.71 15.64
C THR A 143 15.53 -17.88 15.40
N SER A 144 16.82 -17.60 15.34
CA SER A 144 17.84 -18.64 15.47
C SER A 144 17.61 -19.29 16.83
N ALA A 145 16.98 -20.45 16.84
CA ALA A 145 16.89 -21.37 17.96
C ALA A 145 17.50 -22.70 17.53
#